data_AF-T0ZR60-F1
#
_entry.id   AF-T0ZR60-F1
#
_cell.length_a   1.000
_cell.length_b   1.000
_cell.length_c   1.000
_cell.angle_alpha   90.00
_cell.angle_beta   90.00
_cell.angle_gamma   90.00
#
_symmetry.space_group_name_H-M   'P 1'
#
loop_
_entity.id
_entity.type
_entity.pdbx_description
1 polymer ?
#
loop_
_entity_poly.entity_id
_entity_poly.type
_entity_poly.pdbx_seq_one_letter_code
_entity_poly.pdbx_strand_id
1 'polypeptide(L)'
;MVYIDPSTSLVYSEHPPESVTLGENWSVAAINTILTSPVANSSAILFFYDENGGYWDPVVPPVTSTGQDGFRVPLLVLSPWTRAGTVCSQSLDPASVLHFIDLNWGLPFLSDRVATAPNLSCFFNYSIAPRTPLLLPTDVSLTG
;
A
#
# COMPACT_ATOMS: atom_id res chain seq x y z
N MET A 1 5.43 -0.28 -13.51
CA MET A 1 5.43 -0.26 -12.04
C MET A 1 6.41 0.81 -11.57
N VAL A 2 6.05 1.58 -10.55
CA VAL A 2 6.94 2.58 -9.93
C VAL A 2 6.93 2.31 -8.43
N TYR A 3 8.11 2.19 -7.84
CA TYR A 3 8.29 2.15 -6.39
C TYR A 3 8.67 3.56 -5.94
N ILE A 4 7.96 4.07 -4.92
CA ILE A 4 8.13 5.41 -4.39
C ILE A 4 8.47 5.23 -2.91
N ASP A 5 9.56 5.86 -2.49
CA ASP A 5 10.08 5.78 -1.14
C ASP A 5 10.66 7.15 -0.77
N PRO A 6 10.34 7.69 0.43
CA PRO A 6 10.91 8.94 0.90
C PRO A 6 12.43 8.89 1.20
N SER A 7 13.12 7.73 1.07
CA SER A 7 14.52 7.44 1.47
C SER A 7 15.64 8.43 1.18
N THR A 8 15.40 9.46 0.35
CA THR A 8 16.28 10.64 0.33
C THR A 8 16.30 11.42 1.66
N SER A 9 15.32 11.20 2.54
CA SER A 9 15.24 11.74 3.89
C SER A 9 14.41 10.83 4.79
N LEU A 10 15.01 10.34 5.89
CA LEU A 10 14.27 9.56 6.90
C LEU A 10 13.13 10.37 7.55
N VAL A 11 13.22 11.70 7.55
CA VAL A 11 12.24 12.60 8.18
C VAL A 11 10.80 12.39 7.69
N TYR A 12 10.63 11.90 6.45
CA TYR A 12 9.31 11.63 5.86
C TYR A 12 8.94 10.14 5.82
N SER A 13 9.79 9.27 6.34
CA SER A 13 9.59 7.81 6.29
C SER A 13 8.61 7.28 7.33
N GLU A 14 8.26 8.10 8.33
CA GLU A 14 7.50 7.69 9.53
C GLU A 14 8.25 6.66 10.42
N HIS A 15 9.50 6.30 10.06
CA HIS A 15 10.31 5.41 10.87
C HIS A 15 10.69 6.07 12.19
N PRO A 16 10.59 5.39 13.35
CA PRO A 16 11.04 5.96 14.62
C PRO A 16 12.51 6.43 14.60
N PRO A 17 12.84 7.60 15.16
CA PRO A 17 12.01 8.49 15.98
C PRO A 17 11.28 9.60 15.18
N GLU A 18 11.20 9.48 13.87
CA GLU A 18 10.71 10.54 12.99
C GLU A 18 9.20 10.79 13.14
N SER A 19 8.76 11.97 12.70
CA SER A 19 7.36 12.39 12.86
C SER A 19 6.44 11.68 11.87
N VAL A 20 5.48 10.92 12.39
CA VAL A 20 4.38 10.35 11.59
C VAL A 20 3.60 11.45 10.87
N THR A 21 3.39 12.61 11.50
CA THR A 21 2.62 13.70 10.88
C THR A 21 3.35 14.31 9.67
N LEU A 22 4.68 14.39 9.70
CA LEU A 22 5.45 14.86 8.55
C LEU A 22 5.42 13.83 7.40
N GLY A 23 5.54 12.55 7.71
CA GLY A 23 5.45 11.48 6.71
C GLY A 23 4.05 11.33 6.11
N GLU A 24 2.99 11.47 6.92
CA GLU A 24 1.60 11.47 6.44
C GLU A 24 1.41 12.61 5.44
N ASN A 25 1.85 13.82 5.77
CA ASN A 25 1.72 14.98 4.92
C ASN A 25 2.46 14.80 3.58
N TRP A 26 3.66 14.22 3.62
CA TRP A 26 4.42 13.87 2.42
C TRP A 26 3.68 12.84 1.56
N SER A 27 3.15 11.79 2.19
CA SER A 27 2.39 10.73 1.54
C SER A 27 1.12 11.25 0.88
N VAL A 28 0.37 12.12 1.56
CA VAL A 28 -0.80 12.80 1.00
C VAL A 28 -0.42 13.64 -0.21
N ALA A 29 0.66 14.41 -0.14
CA ALA A 29 1.14 15.22 -1.27
C ALA A 29 1.49 14.36 -2.49
N ALA A 30 2.20 13.25 -2.28
CA ALA A 30 2.56 12.31 -3.34
C ALA A 30 1.31 11.64 -3.96
N ILE A 31 0.40 11.15 -3.12
CA ILE A 31 -0.85 10.51 -3.57
C ILE A 31 -1.72 11.50 -4.34
N ASN A 32 -1.93 12.72 -3.84
CA ASN A 32 -2.69 13.76 -4.53
C ASN A 32 -2.10 14.08 -5.92
N THR A 33 -0.77 14.12 -6.01
CA THR A 33 -0.07 14.35 -7.29
C THR A 33 -0.39 13.24 -8.30
N ILE A 34 -0.38 11.98 -7.87
CA ILE A 34 -0.73 10.85 -8.74
C ILE A 34 -2.22 10.90 -9.11
N LEU A 35 -3.09 11.18 -8.14
CA LEU A 35 -4.54 11.21 -8.32
C LEU A 35 -5.03 12.34 -9.24
N THR A 36 -4.24 13.41 -9.41
CA THR A 36 -4.53 14.52 -10.32
C THR A 36 -3.80 14.42 -11.66
N SER A 37 -2.95 13.41 -11.82
CA SER A 37 -2.17 13.20 -13.05
C SER A 37 -3.01 12.59 -14.19
N PRO A 38 -2.55 12.70 -15.46
CA PRO A 38 -3.21 12.06 -16.59
C PRO A 38 -3.33 10.53 -16.50
N VAL A 39 -2.53 9.87 -15.66
CA VAL A 39 -2.51 8.41 -15.50
C VAL A 39 -3.38 7.90 -14.35
N ALA A 40 -4.09 8.79 -13.64
CA ALA A 40 -4.88 8.43 -12.46
C ALA A 40 -5.92 7.33 -12.75
N ASN A 41 -6.60 7.41 -13.89
CA ASN A 41 -7.67 6.48 -14.29
C ASN A 41 -7.19 5.04 -14.56
N SER A 42 -5.90 4.86 -14.82
CA SER A 42 -5.27 3.57 -15.09
C SER A 42 -4.31 3.13 -13.98
N SER A 43 -4.28 3.84 -12.85
CA SER A 43 -3.35 3.59 -11.76
C SER A 43 -4.01 2.88 -10.58
N ALA A 44 -3.21 2.07 -9.89
CA ALA A 44 -3.47 1.60 -8.54
C ALA A 44 -2.27 1.98 -7.68
N ILE A 45 -2.52 2.68 -6.57
CA ILE A 45 -1.53 3.01 -5.55
C ILE A 45 -1.66 1.97 -4.45
N LEU A 46 -0.57 1.27 -4.16
CA LEU A 46 -0.45 0.34 -3.04
C LEU A 46 0.44 1.03 -2.00
N PHE A 47 -0.15 1.48 -0.90
CA PHE A 47 0.55 2.15 0.19
C PHE A 47 0.65 1.20 1.38
N PHE A 48 1.87 0.84 1.76
CA PHE A 48 2.14 -0.10 2.85
C PHE A 48 3.51 0.19 3.44
N TYR A 49 3.75 -0.33 4.64
CA TYR A 49 5.00 -0.19 5.38
C TYR A 49 5.88 -1.41 5.20
N ASP A 50 7.20 -1.24 5.29
CA ASP A 50 8.18 -2.32 5.25
C ASP A 50 8.24 -3.10 6.58
N GLU A 51 7.97 -2.42 7.70
CA GLU A 51 7.99 -2.99 9.05
C GLU A 51 6.95 -2.32 9.99
N ASN A 52 6.84 -2.79 11.24
CA ASN A 52 5.76 -2.42 12.18
C ASN A 52 6.11 -1.29 13.18
N GLY A 53 7.26 -0.66 13.07
CA GLY A 53 7.83 0.37 13.93
C GLY A 53 8.15 -0.08 15.35
N GLY A 54 8.07 -1.38 15.65
CA GLY A 54 8.05 -1.89 17.02
C GLY A 54 6.76 -1.54 17.80
N TYR A 55 5.73 -1.00 17.12
CA TYR A 55 4.43 -0.74 17.73
C TYR A 55 3.72 -2.05 18.09
N TRP A 56 2.95 -2.03 19.18
CA TRP A 56 2.26 -3.21 19.68
C TRP A 56 1.11 -3.62 18.76
N ASP A 57 1.07 -4.90 18.40
CA ASP A 57 -0.04 -5.55 17.71
C ASP A 57 -0.45 -6.81 18.48
N PRO A 58 -1.75 -7.00 18.82
CA PRO A 58 -2.20 -8.18 19.57
C PRO A 58 -2.23 -9.47 18.75
N VAL A 59 -2.19 -9.39 17.42
CA VAL A 59 -2.34 -10.55 16.54
C VAL A 59 -1.00 -11.24 16.40
N VAL A 60 -0.97 -12.48 16.86
CA VAL A 60 0.19 -13.37 16.68
C VAL A 60 0.41 -13.58 15.18
N PRO A 61 1.61 -13.28 14.66
CA PRO A 61 1.92 -13.50 13.26
C PRO A 61 1.68 -14.95 12.82
N PRO A 62 1.05 -15.18 11.65
CA PRO A 62 0.74 -16.52 11.18
C PRO A 62 1.99 -17.29 10.78
N VAL A 63 1.96 -18.61 10.99
CA VAL A 63 2.93 -19.54 10.41
C VAL A 63 2.39 -19.99 9.05
N THR A 64 3.15 -19.74 7.99
CA THR A 64 2.82 -20.14 6.62
C THR A 64 3.66 -21.34 6.18
N SER A 65 3.36 -21.91 5.01
CA SER A 65 4.19 -22.95 4.39
C SER A 65 5.60 -22.47 4.06
N THR A 66 5.82 -21.15 3.98
CA THR A 66 7.11 -20.54 3.64
C THR A 66 7.88 -20.01 4.85
N GLY A 67 7.32 -20.13 6.05
CA GLY A 67 7.97 -19.71 7.29
C GLY A 67 7.03 -18.92 8.21
N GLN A 68 7.63 -18.29 9.22
CA GLN A 68 6.92 -17.41 10.14
C GLN A 68 6.83 -16.01 9.53
N ASP A 69 5.63 -15.48 9.37
CA ASP A 69 5.44 -14.08 8.98
C ASP A 69 5.79 -13.14 10.14
N GLY A 70 6.06 -11.87 9.81
CA GLY A 70 6.27 -10.80 10.78
C GLY A 70 4.98 -10.18 11.31
N PHE A 71 5.11 -9.14 12.12
CA PHE A 71 3.97 -8.35 12.59
C PHE A 71 3.19 -7.73 11.43
N ARG A 72 1.90 -7.47 11.66
CA ARG A 72 1.05 -6.85 10.65
C ARG A 72 1.51 -5.42 10.39
N VAL A 73 1.38 -5.02 9.13
CA VAL A 73 1.55 -3.64 8.67
C VAL A 73 0.28 -3.17 7.96
N PRO A 74 -0.03 -1.87 7.97
CA PRO A 74 -1.12 -1.33 7.16
C PRO A 74 -0.90 -1.54 5.66
N LEU A 75 -1.98 -1.81 4.93
CA LEU A 75 -2.03 -1.75 3.47
C LEU A 75 -3.28 -0.96 3.05
N LEU A 76 -3.06 0.09 2.27
CA LEU A 76 -4.11 0.85 1.58
C LEU A 76 -3.99 0.63 0.07
N VAL A 77 -5.13 0.41 -0.58
CA VAL A 77 -5.23 0.26 -2.03
C VAL A 77 -6.12 1.37 -2.58
N LEU A 78 -5.51 2.32 -3.31
CA LEU A 78 -6.21 3.45 -3.89
C LEU A 78 -6.24 3.31 -5.41
N SER A 79 -7.45 3.27 -5.98
CA SER A 79 -7.66 3.26 -7.41
C SER A 79 -9.08 3.73 -7.71
N PRO A 80 -9.34 4.30 -8.91
CA PRO A 80 -10.70 4.50 -9.40
C PRO A 80 -11.52 3.21 -9.44
N TRP A 81 -10.84 2.05 -9.50
CA TRP A 81 -11.44 0.72 -9.58
C TRP A 81 -11.58 0.01 -8.23
N THR A 82 -11.23 0.67 -7.11
CA THR A 82 -11.41 0.07 -5.77
C THR A 82 -12.82 0.30 -5.24
N ARG A 83 -13.29 -0.63 -4.40
CA ARG A 83 -14.55 -0.50 -3.67
C ARG A 83 -14.41 0.55 -2.56
N ALA A 84 -15.30 1.54 -2.53
CA ALA A 84 -15.27 2.58 -1.49
C ALA A 84 -15.51 1.98 -0.09
N GLY A 85 -14.75 2.43 0.91
CA GLY A 85 -14.98 2.06 2.33
C GLY A 85 -14.90 0.57 2.62
N THR A 86 -14.17 -0.19 1.80
CA THR A 86 -14.07 -1.65 1.94
C THR A 86 -12.81 -2.04 2.72
N VAL A 87 -13.00 -2.94 3.69
CA VAL A 87 -11.90 -3.64 4.36
C VAL A 87 -11.80 -5.04 3.78
N CYS A 88 -10.62 -5.40 3.29
CA CYS A 88 -10.32 -6.78 2.91
C CYS A 88 -9.71 -7.51 4.12
N SER A 89 -10.40 -8.55 4.60
CA SER A 89 -9.95 -9.36 5.74
C SER A 89 -9.12 -10.58 5.34
N GLN A 90 -8.66 -10.63 4.08
CA GLN A 90 -7.77 -11.68 3.62
C GLN A 90 -6.40 -11.50 4.28
N SER A 91 -5.77 -12.61 4.70
CA SER A 91 -4.37 -12.59 5.10
C SER A 91 -3.51 -12.31 3.87
N LEU A 92 -2.84 -11.16 3.87
CA LEU A 92 -1.97 -10.71 2.80
C LEU A 92 -0.57 -10.49 3.37
N ASP A 93 0.43 -10.65 2.52
CA ASP A 93 1.83 -10.40 2.84
C ASP A 93 2.49 -9.58 1.71
N PRO A 94 3.76 -9.18 1.83
CA PRO A 94 4.43 -8.44 0.75
C PRO A 94 4.53 -9.22 -0.57
N ALA A 95 4.47 -10.56 -0.57
CA ALA A 95 4.43 -11.34 -1.81
C ALA A 95 3.07 -11.25 -2.52
N SER A 96 1.97 -10.96 -1.81
CA SER A 96 0.67 -10.64 -2.44
C SER A 96 0.74 -9.46 -3.41
N VAL A 97 1.60 -8.47 -3.12
CA VAL A 97 1.83 -7.34 -4.03
C VAL A 97 2.52 -7.81 -5.31
N LEU A 98 3.58 -8.61 -5.18
CA LEU A 98 4.28 -9.18 -6.33
C LEU A 98 3.38 -10.10 -7.15
N HIS A 99 2.58 -10.94 -6.49
CA HIS A 99 1.61 -11.80 -7.16
C HIS A 99 0.59 -11.00 -7.96
N PHE A 100 0.08 -9.89 -7.40
CA PHE A 100 -0.82 -8.99 -8.12
C PHE A 100 -0.16 -8.36 -9.36
N ILE A 101 1.09 -7.94 -9.25
CA ILE A 101 1.88 -7.42 -10.37
C ILE A 101 2.03 -8.51 -11.44
N ASP A 102 2.50 -9.69 -11.07
CA ASP A 102 2.74 -10.78 -12.03
C ASP A 102 1.46 -11.14 -12.80
N LEU A 103 0.31 -11.22 -12.11
CA LEU A 103 -0.98 -11.44 -12.76
C LEU A 103 -1.40 -10.29 -13.68
N ASN A 104 -1.22 -9.04 -13.27
CA ASN A 104 -1.68 -7.87 -14.04
C ASN A 104 -0.91 -7.70 -15.37
N TRP A 105 0.36 -8.11 -15.42
CA TRP A 105 1.20 -8.02 -16.61
C TRP A 105 1.49 -9.36 -17.29
N GLY A 106 0.92 -10.47 -16.79
CA GLY A 106 1.14 -11.80 -17.34
C GLY A 106 2.60 -12.26 -17.24
N LEU A 107 3.29 -11.88 -16.16
CA LEU A 107 4.68 -12.24 -15.90
C LEU A 107 4.76 -13.61 -15.21
N PRO A 108 5.87 -14.36 -15.38
CA PRO A 108 6.12 -15.55 -14.58
C PRO A 108 6.37 -15.17 -13.12
N PHE A 109 5.87 -16.00 -12.20
CA PHE A 109 6.12 -15.80 -10.77
C PHE A 109 7.60 -16.01 -10.43
N LEU A 110 8.15 -15.10 -9.63
CA LEU A 110 9.56 -15.13 -9.24
C LEU A 110 9.94 -16.29 -8.30
N SER A 111 8.96 -16.83 -7.57
CA SER A 111 9.16 -17.94 -6.62
C SER A 111 7.84 -18.61 -6.27
N ASP A 112 7.91 -19.79 -5.66
CA ASP A 112 6.73 -20.49 -5.13
C ASP A 112 6.00 -19.67 -4.06
N ARG A 113 6.71 -18.86 -3.27
CA ARG A 113 6.12 -17.95 -2.30
C ARG A 113 5.23 -16.91 -2.98
N VAL A 114 5.70 -16.32 -4.08
CA VAL A 114 4.90 -15.38 -4.87
C VAL A 114 3.75 -16.11 -5.58
N ALA A 115 4.00 -17.28 -6.18
CA ALA A 115 2.99 -18.05 -6.89
C ALA A 115 1.81 -18.50 -5.98
N THR A 116 2.10 -18.78 -4.70
CA THR A 116 1.11 -19.23 -3.71
C THR A 116 0.53 -18.10 -2.86
N ALA A 117 1.08 -16.89 -2.95
CA ALA A 117 0.58 -15.74 -2.20
C ALA A 117 -0.86 -15.37 -2.64
N PRO A 118 -1.72 -14.96 -1.71
CA PRO A 118 -3.07 -14.54 -2.08
C PRO A 118 -3.04 -13.21 -2.87
N ASN A 119 -3.92 -13.06 -3.85
CA ASN A 119 -3.95 -11.85 -4.69
C ASN A 119 -4.71 -10.68 -4.03
N LEU A 120 -4.59 -9.47 -4.61
CA LEU A 120 -5.27 -8.25 -4.14
C LEU A 120 -6.69 -8.05 -4.71
N SER A 121 -7.32 -9.07 -5.29
CA SER A 121 -8.59 -8.90 -6.03
C SER A 121 -9.76 -8.44 -5.17
N CYS A 122 -9.73 -8.71 -3.85
CA CYS A 122 -10.78 -8.29 -2.92
C CYS A 122 -10.99 -6.77 -2.88
N PHE A 123 -9.94 -5.98 -3.17
CA PHE A 123 -10.02 -4.52 -3.19
C PHE A 123 -10.69 -3.96 -4.45
N PHE A 124 -10.60 -4.69 -5.56
CA PHE A 124 -11.00 -4.20 -6.87
C PHE A 124 -12.41 -4.63 -7.26
N ASN A 125 -13.07 -3.78 -8.05
CA ASN A 125 -14.29 -4.10 -8.77
C ASN A 125 -14.24 -3.36 -10.11
N TYR A 126 -13.95 -4.10 -11.18
CA TYR A 126 -13.87 -3.53 -12.54
C TYR A 126 -15.24 -3.46 -13.23
N SER A 127 -16.31 -3.93 -12.58
CA SER A 127 -17.68 -3.87 -13.13
C SER A 127 -18.41 -2.56 -12.76
N ILE A 128 -17.78 -1.67 -11.98
CA ILE A 128 -18.33 -0.37 -11.61
C ILE A 128 -17.66 0.75 -12.42
N ALA A 129 -18.35 1.90 -12.52
CA ALA A 129 -17.74 3.09 -13.09
C ALA A 129 -16.52 3.54 -12.24
N PRO A 130 -15.44 4.06 -12.88
CA PRO A 130 -14.30 4.61 -12.16
C PRO A 130 -14.72 5.69 -11.17
N ARG A 131 -14.25 5.59 -9.93
CA ARG A 131 -14.53 6.59 -8.90
C ARG A 131 -13.73 7.86 -9.11
N THR A 132 -14.32 8.99 -8.77
CA THR A 132 -13.63 10.28 -8.70
C THR A 132 -12.59 10.25 -7.57
N PRO A 133 -11.38 10.79 -7.79
CA PRO A 133 -10.36 10.87 -6.74
C PRO A 133 -10.82 11.69 -5.52
N LEU A 134 -10.42 11.22 -4.33
CA LEU A 134 -10.54 11.97 -3.08
C LEU A 134 -9.20 12.63 -2.79
N LEU A 135 -9.16 13.96 -2.82
CA LEU A 135 -7.97 14.72 -2.47
C LEU A 135 -8.06 15.12 -0.99
N LEU A 136 -6.99 14.87 -0.24
CA LEU A 136 -6.88 15.27 1.16
C LEU A 136 -6.05 16.56 1.26
N PRO A 137 -6.32 17.43 2.24
CA PRO A 137 -5.48 18.60 2.48
C PRO A 137 -4.08 18.18 2.94
N THR A 138 -3.06 18.90 2.50
CA THR A 138 -1.69 18.81 3.04
C THR A 138 -1.52 19.94 4.06
N ASP A 139 -1.26 19.60 5.32
CA ASP A 139 -0.99 20.62 6.35
C ASP A 139 0.44 21.17 6.19
N VAL A 140 0.54 22.40 5.69
CA VAL A 140 1.82 23.12 5.54
C VAL A 140 2.29 23.72 6.89
N SER A 141 1.52 23.58 7.98
CA SER A 141 1.75 24.30 9.24
C SER A 141 2.55 23.56 10.32
N LEU A 142 3.21 22.43 10.00
CA LEU A 142 3.98 21.66 10.98
C LEU A 142 5.44 22.13 11.16
N THR A 143 5.73 23.39 10.80
CA THR A 143 6.96 24.07 11.23
C THR A 143 6.79 24.53 12.69
N GLY A 144 6.82 23.58 13.62
CA GLY A 144 7.05 23.84 15.04
C GLY A 144 8.54 23.89 15.34
#